data_AF-A0AAE2WIR1-F1
#
_entry.id   AF-A0AAE2WIR1-F1
#
_cell.length_a   1.000
_cell.length_b   1.000
_cell.length_c   1.000
_cell.angle_alpha   90.00
_cell.angle_beta   90.00
_cell.angle_gamma   90.00
#
_symmetry.space_group_name_H-M   'P 1'
#
loop_
_entity.id
_entity.type
_entity.pdbx_description
1 polymer ?
#
loop_
_entity_poly.entity_id
_entity_poly.type
_entity_poly.pdbx_seq_one_letter_code
_entity_poly.pdbx_strand_id
1 'polypeptide(L)'
;GPETLRQVKENEEKVVAGLNQHANLPVKLVLKPLVITPDEILALCRDANYQDNCIVLLTWMHTFSPAKMWIGGLCVLSKPLLQFHTQ
;
A
#
# COMPACT_ATOMS: atom_id res chain seq x y z
N GLY A 1 17.90 6.48 2.76
CA GLY A 1 18.47 6.88 1.45
C GLY A 1 17.92 5.99 0.34
N PRO A 2 18.40 6.12 -0.91
CA PRO A 2 17.94 5.29 -2.03
C PRO A 2 18.13 3.78 -1.79
N GLU A 3 19.19 3.38 -1.09
CA GLU A 3 19.42 1.98 -0.70
C GLU A 3 18.31 1.45 0.23
N THR A 4 17.85 2.28 1.18
CA THR A 4 16.75 1.93 2.08
C THR A 4 15.46 1.68 1.31
N LEU A 5 15.14 2.52 0.31
CA LEU A 5 13.95 2.35 -0.52
C LEU A 5 14.01 1.07 -1.36
N ARG A 6 15.20 0.71 -1.85
CA ARG A 6 15.40 -0.55 -2.56
C ARG A 6 15.14 -1.75 -1.66
N GLN A 7 15.69 -1.74 -0.44
CA GLN A 7 15.46 -2.81 0.53
C GLN A 7 13.98 -2.97 0.88
N VAL A 8 13.27 -1.86 1.11
CA VAL A 8 11.83 -1.88 1.37
C VAL A 8 11.08 -2.51 0.20
N LYS A 9 11.40 -2.11 -1.03
CA LYS A 9 10.78 -2.69 -2.23
C LYS A 9 11.02 -4.20 -2.33
N GLU A 10 12.26 -4.66 -2.12
CA GLU A 10 12.59 -6.09 -2.14
C GLU A 10 11.81 -6.89 -1.07
N ASN A 11 11.55 -6.28 0.10
CA ASN A 11 10.77 -6.90 1.16
C ASN A 11 9.28 -6.96 0.80
N GLU A 12 8.72 -5.88 0.26
CA GLU A 12 7.32 -5.83 -0.20
C GLU A 12 7.04 -6.85 -1.30
N GLU A 13 7.94 -7.01 -2.27
CA GLU A 13 7.82 -8.00 -3.33
C GLU A 13 7.78 -9.43 -2.77
N LYS A 14 8.64 -9.74 -1.80
CA LYS A 14 8.66 -11.05 -1.12
C LYS A 14 7.38 -11.30 -0.34
N VAL A 15 6.92 -10.33 0.44
CA VAL A 15 5.71 -10.46 1.26
C VAL A 15 4.47 -10.63 0.38
N VAL A 16 4.30 -9.82 -0.67
CA VAL A 16 3.16 -9.93 -1.58
C VAL A 16 3.19 -11.26 -2.35
N ALA A 17 4.36 -11.70 -2.81
CA ALA A 17 4.49 -13.00 -3.46
C ALA A 17 4.14 -14.15 -2.51
N GLY A 18 4.68 -14.12 -1.29
CA GLY A 18 4.42 -15.14 -0.27
C GLY A 18 2.95 -15.20 0.14
N LEU A 19 2.30 -14.06 0.36
CA LEU A 19 0.87 -14.00 0.69
C LEU A 19 0.00 -14.52 -0.46
N ASN A 20 0.30 -14.12 -1.71
CA ASN A 20 -0.43 -14.61 -2.87
C ASN A 20 -0.27 -16.13 -3.08
N GLN A 21 0.89 -16.71 -2.74
CA GLN A 21 1.18 -18.13 -2.94
C GLN A 21 0.67 -19.02 -1.79
N HIS A 22 0.75 -18.54 -0.55
CA HIS A 22 0.62 -19.39 0.63
C HIS A 22 -0.53 -19.03 1.56
N ALA A 23 -1.03 -17.78 1.54
CA ALA A 23 -2.07 -17.36 2.49
C ALA A 23 -3.50 -17.74 2.05
N ASN A 24 -3.65 -18.40 0.90
CA ASN A 24 -4.92 -18.88 0.36
C ASN A 24 -6.02 -17.82 0.38
N LEU A 25 -5.63 -16.58 0.05
CA LEU A 25 -6.52 -15.42 0.06
C LEU A 25 -7.57 -15.58 -1.06
N PRO A 26 -8.83 -15.18 -0.82
CA PRO A 26 -9.88 -15.21 -1.84
C PRO A 26 -9.65 -14.18 -2.95
N VAL A 27 -8.63 -13.33 -2.82
CA VAL A 27 -8.30 -12.24 -3.73
C VAL A 27 -6.80 -12.15 -3.94
N LYS A 28 -6.40 -11.61 -5.10
CA LYS A 28 -4.99 -11.37 -5.44
C LYS A 28 -4.54 -10.01 -4.90
N LEU A 29 -3.43 -10.00 -4.18
CA LEU A 29 -2.73 -8.78 -3.80
C LEU A 29 -1.91 -8.25 -4.99
N VAL A 30 -2.11 -6.98 -5.33
CA VAL A 30 -1.34 -6.28 -6.37
C VAL A 30 -0.46 -5.24 -5.67
N LEU A 31 0.86 -5.43 -5.75
CA LEU A 31 1.82 -4.47 -5.21
C LEU A 31 1.74 -3.15 -6.01
N LYS A 32 1.62 -2.03 -5.30
CA LYS A 32 1.65 -0.68 -5.86
C LYS A 32 3.01 -0.03 -5.52
N PRO A 33 3.44 1.01 -6.25
CA PRO A 33 4.69 1.71 -5.97
C PRO A 33 4.73 2.27 -4.54
N LEU A 34 5.93 2.40 -3.98
CA LEU A 34 6.16 3.11 -2.73
C LEU A 34 5.66 4.56 -2.84
N VAL A 35 4.93 5.00 -1.83
CA VAL A 35 4.46 6.38 -1.71
C VAL A 35 5.24 7.08 -0.59
N ILE A 36 5.90 8.18 -0.93
CA ILE A 36 6.78 8.91 0.01
C ILE A 36 6.40 10.39 0.16
N THR A 37 5.44 10.86 -0.65
CA THR A 37 4.89 12.22 -0.60
C THR A 37 3.37 12.22 -0.44
N PRO A 38 2.77 13.31 0.08
CA PRO A 38 1.32 13.45 0.18
C PRO A 38 0.59 13.35 -1.17
N ASP A 39 1.20 13.84 -2.25
CA ASP A 39 0.59 13.84 -3.58
C ASP A 39 0.52 12.41 -4.16
N GLU A 40 1.59 11.63 -3.98
CA GLU A 40 1.60 10.20 -4.34
C GLU A 40 0.54 9.40 -3.57
N ILE A 41 0.40 9.65 -2.27
CA ILE A 41 -0.63 8.99 -1.45
C ILE A 41 -2.04 9.38 -1.93
N LEU A 42 -2.26 10.67 -2.21
CA LEU A 42 -3.53 11.16 -2.73
C LEU A 42 -3.87 10.54 -4.09
N ALA A 43 -2.89 10.47 -4.99
CA ALA A 43 -3.04 9.86 -6.31
C ALA A 43 -3.36 8.36 -6.18
N LEU A 44 -2.69 7.64 -5.30
CA LEU A 44 -2.96 6.23 -5.02
C LEU A 44 -4.40 6.01 -4.52
N CYS A 45 -4.87 6.83 -3.57
CA CYS A 45 -6.24 6.73 -3.07
C CYS A 45 -7.29 7.03 -4.15
N ARG A 46 -7.02 8.00 -5.05
CA ARG A 46 -7.88 8.29 -6.20
C ARG A 46 -7.91 7.14 -7.22
N ASP A 47 -6.75 6.58 -7.55
CA ASP A 47 -6.62 5.40 -8.43
C ASP A 47 -7.41 4.22 -7.88
N ALA A 48 -7.29 3.96 -6.57
CA ALA A 48 -8.00 2.89 -5.89
C ALA A 48 -9.52 3.07 -5.96
N ASN A 49 -10.02 4.30 -5.80
CA ASN A 49 -11.45 4.59 -5.92
C ASN A 49 -11.98 4.33 -7.33
N TYR A 50 -11.19 4.68 -8.36
CA TYR A 50 -11.59 4.57 -9.76
C TYR A 50 -11.53 3.12 -10.29
N GLN A 51 -10.69 2.27 -9.70
CA GLN A 51 -10.58 0.87 -10.11
C GLN A 51 -11.73 0.02 -9.55
N ASP A 52 -12.59 -0.48 -10.44
CA ASP A 52 -13.71 -1.36 -10.07
C ASP A 52 -13.24 -2.68 -9.44
N ASN A 53 -12.08 -3.19 -9.88
CA ASN A 53 -11.47 -4.40 -9.33
C ASN A 53 -10.66 -4.15 -8.04
N CYS A 54 -10.52 -2.90 -7.60
CA CYS A 54 -9.92 -2.57 -6.31
C CYS A 54 -11.02 -2.56 -5.24
N ILE A 55 -10.98 -3.54 -4.35
CA ILE A 55 -11.98 -3.68 -3.28
C ILE A 55 -11.48 -3.21 -1.91
N VAL A 56 -10.16 -3.13 -1.71
CA VAL A 56 -9.51 -2.76 -0.45
C VAL A 56 -8.11 -2.22 -0.73
N LEU A 57 -7.68 -1.22 0.05
CA LEU A 57 -6.28 -0.85 0.16
C LEU A 57 -5.67 -1.49 1.40
N LEU A 58 -4.63 -2.31 1.19
CA LEU A 58 -3.81 -2.85 2.27
C LEU A 58 -2.53 -2.01 2.35
N THR A 59 -2.28 -1.39 3.50
CA THR A 59 -1.10 -0.56 3.73
C THR A 59 -0.17 -1.18 4.74
N TRP A 60 1.12 -1.23 4.44
CA TRP A 60 2.16 -1.61 5.37
C TRP A 60 3.14 -0.45 5.54
N MET A 61 3.23 0.08 6.76
CA MET A 61 4.15 1.17 7.08
C MET A 61 5.52 0.58 7.45
N HIS A 62 6.25 0.09 6.44
CA HIS A 62 7.54 -0.57 6.62
C HIS A 62 8.60 0.36 7.23
N THR A 63 8.52 1.65 6.94
CA THR A 63 9.33 2.70 7.57
C THR A 63 8.44 3.78 8.16
N PHE A 64 9.02 4.72 8.90
CA PHE A 64 8.27 5.83 9.44
C PHE A 64 7.68 6.70 8.32
N SER A 65 6.36 6.65 8.15
CA SER A 65 5.60 7.48 7.22
C SER A 65 4.75 8.46 8.02
N PRO A 66 5.10 9.77 8.04
CA PRO A 66 4.34 10.76 8.79
C PRO A 66 2.84 10.75 8.44
N ALA A 67 1.99 10.48 9.44
CA ALA A 67 0.54 10.35 9.24
C ALA A 67 -0.11 11.58 8.59
N LYS A 68 0.46 12.77 8.77
CA LYS A 68 -0.02 14.02 8.15
C LYS A 68 -0.04 13.93 6.61
N MET A 69 0.86 13.15 6.00
CA MET A 69 0.89 12.98 4.54
C MET A 69 -0.31 12.19 4.02
N TRP A 70 -0.92 11.36 4.87
CA TRP A 70 -2.04 10.49 4.50
C TRP A 70 -3.40 11.19 4.58
N ILE A 71 -3.51 12.31 5.30
CA ILE A 71 -4.80 12.99 5.54
C ILE A 71 -5.55 13.24 4.23
N GLY A 72 -4.89 13.84 3.23
CA GLY A 72 -5.53 14.15 1.95
C GLY A 72 -6.06 12.91 1.22
N GLY A 73 -5.26 11.84 1.15
CA GLY A 73 -5.66 10.59 0.51
C GLY A 73 -6.78 9.88 1.26
N LEU A 74 -6.67 9.78 2.58
CA LEU A 74 -7.67 9.13 3.43
C LEU A 74 -9.00 9.88 3.47
N CYS A 75 -8.99 11.21 3.36
CA CYS A 75 -10.23 12.00 3.26
C CYS A 75 -11.04 11.73 1.99
N VAL A 76 -10.40 11.30 0.90
CA VAL A 76 -11.09 11.01 -0.37
C VAL A 76 -11.28 9.52 -0.62
N LEU A 77 -10.60 8.65 0.12
CA LEU A 77 -10.67 7.20 -0.06
C LEU A 77 -12.06 6.69 0.28
N SER A 78 -12.74 6.10 -0.70
CA SER A 78 -14.06 5.48 -0.55
C SER A 78 -14.00 3.96 -0.50
N LYS A 79 -12.81 3.37 -0.64
CA LYS A 79 -12.56 1.94 -0.49
C LYS A 79 -12.13 1.62 0.95
N PRO A 80 -12.47 0.44 1.49
CA PRO A 80 -11.95 -0.02 2.78
C PRO A 80 -10.41 0.03 2.84
N LEU A 81 -9.88 0.38 4.02
CA LEU A 81 -8.45 0.39 4.31
C LEU A 81 -8.13 -0.64 5.39
N LEU A 82 -7.08 -1.43 5.18
CA LEU A 82 -6.52 -2.34 6.18
C LEU A 82 -5.05 -1.99 6.41
N GLN A 83 -4.68 -1.69 7.66
CA GLN A 83 -3.28 -1.54 8.03
C GLN A 83 -2.72 -2.91 8.42
N PHE A 84 -1.77 -3.42 7.63
CA PHE A 84 -1.09 -4.68 7.92
C PHE A 84 0.13 -4.39 8.80
N HIS A 85 -0.06 -4.53 10.11
CA HIS A 85 0.96 -4.25 11.11
C HIS A 85 1.89 -5.46 11.28
N THR A 86 2.96 -5.52 10.47
CA THR A 86 3.95 -6.61 10.44
C THR A 86 5.39 -6.07 10.40
N GLN A 87 6.37 -6.96 10.54
CA GLN A 87 7.81 -6.68 10.54
C GLN A 87 8.54 -7.50 9.47
#